data_AF-A0A1B6HJQ1-F1
#
_entry.id   AF-A0A1B6HJQ1-F1
#
_cell.length_a   1.000
_cell.length_b   1.000
_cell.length_c   1.000
_cell.angle_alpha   90.00
_cell.angle_beta   90.00
_cell.angle_gamma   90.00
#
_symmetry.space_group_name_H-M   'P 1'
#
loop_
_entity.id
_entity.type
_entity.pdbx_description
1 polymer ?
#
loop_
_entity_poly.entity_id
_entity_poly.type
_entity_poly.pdbx_seq_one_letter_code
_entity_poly.pdbx_strand_id
1 'polypeptide(L)'
;MNNENDIIAHFSVPGTPSLFLCLLWKMIMETDRISPIAYKILERIGARALSSHLRNFCDYIVFEFVATGEGQVVNKCVDAINSMVWKYNIITIDRLVLCLVLRTQEGNEAQVCFFIIQLLLLKAAEFRSRVQEFVKENSPEHWKQSNWHEKHLAFHRKYPEKFAPEGVLEQTGGASSPYQSLPVYFGNVCLRFLPVCDIMIHRYLELPPVSKSLEILLDHLGCLYKFHDRPVTYLYNTLHYYERNLRDRPALKRRLVSAVLSSLKDIRAPGWSLSEPYTGYMSDPVLTWEPDLDYYIQLVRRIVDTMAGTAHFPATDWRFNEFPNPAAHALYMTCVELMAVPVTPNIVGTCLLDVIAKGYTVIPSTQIQLWINSIGLLMAALPDSYWLTLHDRLLQVVTCPQLAAWPYFNSPFQMFNFDVTHNCLLENKFSYTLATAHAMWHHAGIGQIATVPQFVKEKLSVAIKTEEQFLFLCHLVGPFLQRLNTERPRSIVEITATLYHLLEQVDKNVTHLNHIDSICDLLYHIKYMFVGDSMRADIEGIIRRLRQPCR
;
A
#
# COMPACT_ATOMS: atom_id res chain seq x y z
N MET A 1 2.04 15.39 -51.03
CA MET A 1 0.78 15.01 -51.70
C MET A 1 -0.06 16.26 -51.82
N ASN A 2 -0.67 16.55 -52.98
CA ASN A 2 -1.43 17.80 -53.21
C ASN A 2 -2.95 17.60 -53.19
N ASN A 3 -3.43 16.35 -53.27
CA ASN A 3 -4.85 16.02 -53.24
C ASN A 3 -5.30 15.71 -51.80
N GLU A 4 -6.29 16.45 -51.28
CA GLU A 4 -6.82 16.27 -49.92
C GLU A 4 -7.34 14.85 -49.68
N ASN A 5 -8.05 14.26 -50.65
CA ASN A 5 -8.67 12.95 -50.49
C ASN A 5 -7.62 11.85 -50.37
N ASP A 6 -6.52 11.95 -51.11
CA ASP A 6 -5.43 10.98 -51.06
C ASP A 6 -4.66 11.08 -49.74
N ILE A 7 -4.45 12.32 -49.24
CA ILE A 7 -3.86 12.57 -47.92
C ILE A 7 -4.72 11.94 -46.83
N ILE A 8 -6.04 12.22 -46.84
CA ILE A 8 -6.96 11.70 -45.83
C ILE A 8 -6.99 10.19 -45.89
N ALA A 9 -7.12 9.60 -47.08
CA ALA A 9 -7.10 8.16 -47.25
C ALA A 9 -5.81 7.57 -46.67
N HIS A 10 -4.64 8.05 -47.12
CA HIS A 10 -3.34 7.52 -46.71
C HIS A 10 -3.12 7.52 -45.19
N PHE A 11 -3.38 8.64 -44.52
CA PHE A 11 -3.11 8.79 -43.09
C PHE A 11 -4.21 8.24 -42.16
N SER A 12 -5.32 7.74 -42.70
CA SER A 12 -6.42 7.16 -41.93
C SER A 12 -6.69 5.68 -42.22
N VAL A 13 -5.92 5.04 -43.11
CA VAL A 13 -6.11 3.62 -43.45
C VAL A 13 -5.84 2.73 -42.22
N PRO A 14 -6.80 1.88 -41.80
CA PRO A 14 -6.58 0.88 -40.77
C PRO A 14 -5.42 -0.08 -41.14
N GLY A 15 -4.52 -0.36 -40.19
CA GLY A 15 -3.39 -1.27 -40.41
C GLY A 15 -2.09 -0.60 -40.90
N THR A 16 -2.13 0.71 -41.20
CA THR A 16 -0.89 1.49 -41.39
C THR A 16 -0.21 1.81 -40.04
N PRO A 17 1.11 2.06 -40.01
CA PRO A 17 1.80 2.44 -38.78
C PRO A 17 1.15 3.66 -38.12
N SER A 18 0.77 3.53 -36.86
CA SER A 18 0.05 4.57 -36.11
C SER A 18 0.99 5.74 -35.75
N LEU A 19 1.35 6.57 -36.72
CA LEU A 19 2.37 7.63 -36.57
C LEU A 19 1.81 9.04 -36.74
N PHE A 20 0.51 9.18 -36.98
CA PHE A 20 -0.10 10.47 -37.28
C PHE A 20 0.14 11.54 -36.19
N LEU A 21 0.12 11.18 -34.90
CA LEU A 21 0.44 12.14 -33.83
C LEU A 21 1.91 12.59 -33.86
N CYS A 22 2.85 11.72 -34.24
CA CYS A 22 4.24 12.08 -34.46
C CYS A 22 4.38 13.10 -35.60
N LEU A 23 3.61 12.91 -36.69
CA LEU A 23 3.56 13.83 -37.82
C LEU A 23 3.02 15.20 -37.41
N LEU A 24 1.91 15.24 -36.67
CA LEU A 24 1.36 16.51 -36.17
C LEU A 24 2.35 17.23 -35.26
N TRP A 25 3.05 16.50 -34.38
CA TRP A 25 4.08 17.09 -33.54
C TRP A 25 5.23 17.69 -34.37
N LYS A 26 5.74 16.98 -35.40
CA LYS A 26 6.76 17.52 -36.31
C LYS A 26 6.27 18.76 -37.06
N MET A 27 5.02 18.76 -37.55
CA MET A 27 4.43 19.93 -38.22
C MET A 27 4.40 21.15 -37.31
N ILE A 28 4.01 20.98 -36.04
CA ILE A 28 4.00 22.07 -35.05
C ILE A 28 5.44 22.52 -34.75
N MET A 29 6.38 21.59 -34.60
CA MET A 29 7.78 21.91 -34.37
C MET A 29 8.41 22.76 -35.48
N GLU A 30 8.05 22.49 -36.74
CA GLU A 30 8.59 23.19 -37.90
C GLU A 30 7.85 24.49 -38.23
N THR A 31 6.52 24.47 -38.16
CA THR A 31 5.67 25.56 -38.70
C THR A 31 4.80 26.26 -37.67
N ASP A 32 4.74 25.78 -36.42
CA ASP A 32 3.80 26.18 -35.36
C ASP A 32 2.33 26.20 -35.79
N ARG A 33 1.99 25.45 -36.84
CA ARG A 33 0.64 25.40 -37.44
C ARG A 33 0.24 23.98 -37.80
N ILE A 34 -1.06 23.74 -37.83
CA ILE A 34 -1.66 22.48 -38.26
C ILE A 34 -2.66 22.77 -39.38
N SER A 35 -2.62 21.95 -40.43
CA SER A 35 -3.59 22.05 -41.54
C SER A 35 -4.99 21.60 -41.09
N PRO A 36 -6.08 22.25 -41.53
CA PRO A 36 -7.45 21.80 -41.27
C PRO A 36 -7.71 20.34 -41.69
N ILE A 37 -6.99 19.84 -42.69
CA ILE A 37 -7.07 18.44 -43.15
C ILE A 37 -6.71 17.45 -42.02
N ALA A 38 -5.85 17.84 -41.08
CA ALA A 38 -5.46 17.01 -39.94
C ALA A 38 -6.66 16.60 -39.08
N TYR A 39 -7.65 17.47 -38.91
CA TYR A 39 -8.83 17.17 -38.11
C TYR A 39 -9.73 16.15 -38.81
N LYS A 40 -9.88 16.25 -40.14
CA LYS A 40 -10.60 15.23 -40.94
C LYS A 40 -9.92 13.86 -40.83
N ILE A 41 -8.60 13.82 -40.75
CA ILE A 41 -7.83 12.58 -40.54
C ILE A 41 -8.05 12.04 -39.13
N LEU A 42 -7.95 12.88 -38.09
CA LEU A 42 -8.18 12.49 -36.70
C LEU A 42 -9.60 11.94 -36.49
N GLU A 43 -10.59 12.58 -37.10
CA GLU A 43 -11.98 12.14 -37.11
C GLU A 43 -12.12 10.75 -37.73
N ARG A 44 -11.49 10.52 -38.89
CA ARG A 44 -11.53 9.23 -39.60
C ARG A 44 -10.75 8.12 -38.90
N ILE A 45 -9.65 8.43 -38.21
CA ILE A 45 -8.94 7.49 -37.33
C ILE A 45 -9.87 7.07 -36.18
N GLY A 46 -10.56 8.03 -35.57
CA GLY A 46 -11.48 7.82 -34.47
C GLY A 46 -10.79 7.56 -33.12
N ALA A 47 -11.54 7.81 -32.04
CA ALA A 47 -10.99 7.84 -30.67
C ALA A 47 -10.34 6.51 -30.23
N ARG A 48 -10.86 5.36 -30.67
CA ARG A 48 -10.32 4.04 -30.30
C ARG A 48 -8.95 3.79 -30.95
N ALA A 49 -8.81 4.06 -32.25
CA ALA A 49 -7.54 3.82 -32.94
C ALA A 49 -6.49 4.88 -32.55
N LEU A 50 -6.92 6.10 -32.19
CA LEU A 50 -6.04 7.18 -31.73
C LEU A 50 -5.16 6.78 -30.54
N SER A 51 -5.62 5.89 -29.66
CA SER A 51 -4.79 5.34 -28.57
C SER A 51 -3.53 4.63 -29.08
N SER A 52 -3.58 3.98 -30.25
CA SER A 52 -2.39 3.37 -30.86
C SER A 52 -1.41 4.43 -31.34
N HIS A 53 -1.92 5.51 -31.93
CA HIS A 53 -1.08 6.65 -32.33
C HIS A 53 -0.44 7.33 -31.12
N LEU A 54 -1.16 7.43 -29.99
CA LEU A 54 -0.64 8.01 -28.76
C LEU A 54 0.49 7.19 -28.16
N ARG A 55 0.37 5.85 -28.14
CA ARG A 55 1.45 4.97 -27.65
C ARG A 55 2.74 5.14 -28.45
N ASN A 56 2.65 5.08 -29.78
CA ASN A 56 3.80 5.27 -30.65
C ASN A 56 4.36 6.69 -30.54
N PHE A 57 3.49 7.70 -30.35
CA PHE A 57 3.93 9.06 -30.11
C PHE A 57 4.71 9.20 -28.81
N CYS A 58 4.26 8.58 -27.72
CA CYS A 58 5.01 8.57 -26.46
C CYS A 58 6.40 7.93 -26.61
N ASP A 59 6.50 6.80 -27.32
CA ASP A 59 7.80 6.16 -27.58
C ASP A 59 8.69 7.05 -28.44
N TYR A 60 8.10 7.68 -29.46
CA TYR A 60 8.80 8.58 -30.37
C TYR A 60 9.35 9.83 -29.67
N ILE A 61 8.58 10.47 -28.78
CA ILE A 61 9.08 11.65 -28.07
C ILE A 61 10.17 11.31 -27.07
N VAL A 62 10.11 10.13 -26.42
CA VAL A 62 11.20 9.69 -25.54
C VAL A 62 12.48 9.50 -26.37
N PHE A 63 12.38 8.81 -27.51
CA PHE A 63 13.50 8.63 -28.43
C PHE A 63 14.09 9.98 -28.89
N GLU A 64 13.26 10.92 -29.34
CA GLU A 64 13.73 12.24 -29.77
C GLU A 64 14.41 12.98 -28.62
N PHE A 65 13.87 13.00 -27.40
CA PHE A 65 14.49 13.70 -26.28
C PHE A 65 15.84 13.09 -25.87
N VAL A 66 15.98 11.77 -25.96
CA VAL A 66 17.26 11.08 -25.75
C VAL A 66 18.27 11.48 -26.83
N ALA A 67 17.83 11.55 -28.10
CA ALA A 67 18.70 11.87 -29.24
C ALA A 67 19.11 13.36 -29.31
N THR A 68 18.26 14.27 -28.83
CA THR A 68 18.41 15.72 -29.09
C THR A 68 19.41 16.41 -28.15
N GLY A 69 19.81 15.79 -27.04
CA GLY A 69 20.71 16.40 -26.04
C GLY A 69 20.09 17.59 -25.27
N GLU A 70 20.79 18.12 -24.26
CA GLU A 70 20.30 19.20 -23.40
C GLU A 70 20.27 20.58 -24.11
N GLY A 71 19.22 21.38 -23.88
CA GLY A 71 19.19 22.80 -24.29
C GLY A 71 17.85 23.35 -24.80
N GLN A 72 17.91 24.41 -25.63
CA GLN A 72 16.75 25.14 -26.17
C GLN A 72 15.79 24.27 -27.00
N VAL A 73 16.28 23.18 -27.61
CA VAL A 73 15.47 22.29 -28.44
C VAL A 73 14.46 21.50 -27.60
N VAL A 74 14.87 21.05 -26.40
CA VAL A 74 13.98 20.40 -25.41
C VAL A 74 12.80 21.31 -25.05
N ASN A 75 13.06 22.61 -24.86
CA ASN A 75 12.01 23.57 -24.56
C ASN A 75 10.99 23.66 -25.70
N LYS A 76 11.48 23.79 -26.94
CA LYS A 76 10.63 23.82 -28.13
C LYS A 76 9.80 22.54 -28.29
N CYS A 77 10.40 21.37 -28.04
CA CYS A 77 9.71 20.09 -28.06
C CYS A 77 8.53 20.04 -27.08
N VAL A 78 8.75 20.49 -25.84
CA VAL A 78 7.70 20.56 -24.81
C VAL A 78 6.62 21.58 -25.18
N ASP A 79 6.98 22.71 -25.77
CA ASP A 79 6.01 23.74 -26.18
C ASP A 79 5.12 23.27 -27.34
N ALA A 80 5.67 22.46 -28.26
CA ALA A 80 4.88 21.80 -29.30
C ALA A 80 3.89 20.77 -28.71
N ILE A 81 4.31 19.97 -27.73
CA ILE A 81 3.41 19.02 -27.04
C ILE A 81 2.32 19.79 -26.27
N ASN A 82 2.68 20.86 -25.55
CA ASN A 82 1.71 21.72 -24.88
C ASN A 82 0.70 22.33 -25.86
N SER A 83 1.16 22.71 -27.06
CA SER A 83 0.26 23.17 -28.12
C SER A 83 -0.70 22.07 -28.59
N MET A 84 -0.23 20.83 -28.74
CA MET A 84 -1.12 19.70 -29.06
C MET A 84 -2.21 19.49 -28.00
N VAL A 85 -1.87 19.69 -26.72
CA VAL A 85 -2.79 19.48 -25.60
C VAL A 85 -3.76 20.65 -25.41
N TRP A 86 -3.26 21.87 -25.30
CA TRP A 86 -4.03 23.04 -24.84
C TRP A 86 -4.47 23.99 -25.95
N LYS A 87 -3.68 24.11 -27.03
CA LYS A 87 -3.99 25.02 -28.16
C LYS A 87 -4.86 24.32 -29.21
N TYR A 88 -4.48 23.10 -29.58
CA TYR A 88 -5.12 22.33 -30.65
C TYR A 88 -6.07 21.24 -30.16
N ASN A 89 -6.08 20.93 -28.85
CA ASN A 89 -6.97 19.95 -28.23
C ASN A 89 -6.97 18.57 -28.93
N ILE A 90 -5.80 18.13 -29.40
CA ILE A 90 -5.63 16.86 -30.13
C ILE A 90 -5.66 15.67 -29.16
N ILE A 91 -5.03 15.85 -28.00
CA ILE A 91 -4.93 14.87 -26.92
C ILE A 91 -5.08 15.56 -25.58
N THR A 92 -5.68 14.86 -24.60
CA THR A 92 -5.83 15.41 -23.25
C THR A 92 -4.61 15.06 -22.39
N ILE A 93 -4.28 15.93 -21.43
CA ILE A 93 -3.08 15.76 -20.58
C ILE A 93 -3.12 14.45 -19.78
N ASP A 94 -4.28 14.06 -19.26
CA ASP A 94 -4.49 12.83 -18.51
C ASP A 94 -4.18 11.58 -19.35
N ARG A 95 -4.62 11.56 -20.61
CA ARG A 95 -4.33 10.44 -21.52
C ARG A 95 -2.86 10.39 -21.93
N LEU A 96 -2.27 11.55 -22.21
CA LEU A 96 -0.86 11.64 -22.58
C LEU A 96 0.04 11.16 -21.44
N VAL A 97 -0.15 11.69 -20.23
CA VAL A 97 0.66 11.32 -19.06
C VAL A 97 0.43 9.86 -18.69
N LEU A 98 -0.81 9.37 -18.69
CA LEU A 98 -1.09 7.95 -18.45
C LEU A 98 -0.32 7.06 -19.43
N CYS A 99 -0.32 7.42 -20.72
CA CYS A 99 0.40 6.66 -21.73
C CYS A 99 1.92 6.71 -21.56
N LEU A 100 2.49 7.82 -21.09
CA LEU A 100 3.92 7.96 -20.78
C LEU A 100 4.32 7.13 -19.55
N VAL A 101 3.52 7.21 -18.48
CA VAL A 101 3.74 6.51 -17.21
C VAL A 101 3.69 4.99 -17.39
N LEU A 102 2.84 4.49 -18.29
CA LEU A 102 2.70 3.06 -18.59
C LEU A 102 3.75 2.54 -19.59
N ARG A 103 4.77 3.33 -19.95
CA ARG A 103 5.81 2.85 -20.86
C ARG A 103 6.79 1.90 -20.19
N THR A 104 7.31 0.97 -21.00
CA THR A 104 8.24 -0.10 -20.64
C THR A 104 9.71 0.30 -20.84
N GLN A 105 10.01 1.61 -20.82
CA GLN A 105 11.38 2.08 -21.01
C GLN A 105 12.22 1.76 -19.77
N GLU A 106 13.52 1.53 -19.98
CA GLU A 106 14.47 1.19 -18.92
C GLU A 106 15.62 2.21 -18.83
N GLY A 107 16.32 2.24 -17.70
CA GLY A 107 17.53 3.02 -17.51
C GLY A 107 17.34 4.53 -17.77
N ASN A 108 18.16 5.09 -18.65
CA ASN A 108 18.15 6.53 -18.96
C ASN A 108 16.86 6.95 -19.71
N GLU A 109 16.33 6.10 -20.58
CA GLU A 109 15.12 6.40 -21.34
C GLU A 109 13.91 6.56 -20.41
N ALA A 110 13.83 5.75 -19.36
CA ALA A 110 12.84 5.90 -18.30
C ALA A 110 12.97 7.25 -17.58
N GLN A 111 14.18 7.67 -17.23
CA GLN A 111 14.43 8.95 -16.57
C GLN A 111 14.00 10.13 -17.47
N VAL A 112 14.33 10.08 -18.76
CA VAL A 112 13.89 11.08 -19.74
C VAL A 112 12.36 11.09 -19.85
N CYS A 113 11.69 9.93 -19.87
CA CYS A 113 10.23 9.85 -19.88
C CYS A 113 9.60 10.58 -18.68
N PHE A 114 10.10 10.34 -17.46
CA PHE A 114 9.61 11.04 -16.26
C PHE A 114 9.98 12.52 -16.23
N PHE A 115 11.13 12.89 -16.82
CA PHE A 115 11.47 14.29 -16.99
C PHE A 115 10.49 15.00 -17.94
N ILE A 116 10.11 14.36 -19.05
CA ILE A 116 9.06 14.87 -19.95
C ILE A 116 7.75 15.07 -19.18
N ILE A 117 7.31 14.08 -18.39
CA ILE A 117 6.10 14.18 -17.57
C ILE A 117 6.17 15.40 -16.65
N GLN A 118 7.28 15.60 -15.94
CA GLN A 118 7.46 16.76 -15.07
C GLN A 118 7.34 18.08 -15.84
N LEU A 119 7.98 18.18 -17.01
CA LEU A 119 7.92 19.38 -17.84
C LEU A 119 6.50 19.65 -18.35
N LEU A 120 5.77 18.63 -18.78
CA LEU A 120 4.39 18.77 -19.26
C LEU A 120 3.45 19.27 -18.16
N LEU A 121 3.65 18.81 -16.92
CA LEU A 121 2.79 19.16 -15.79
C LEU A 121 3.15 20.51 -15.17
N LEU A 122 4.42 20.90 -15.17
CA LEU A 122 4.90 22.05 -14.38
C LEU A 122 5.46 23.21 -15.22
N LYS A 123 6.00 22.98 -16.42
CA LYS A 123 6.59 24.06 -17.23
C LYS A 123 5.53 25.07 -17.65
N ALA A 124 4.44 24.58 -18.25
CA ALA A 124 3.30 25.41 -18.61
C ALA A 124 2.43 25.71 -17.37
N ALA A 125 1.82 26.90 -17.34
CA ALA A 125 0.89 27.27 -16.28
C ALA A 125 -0.48 26.60 -16.43
N GLU A 126 -0.84 26.14 -17.64
CA GLU A 126 -2.19 25.64 -17.98
C GLU A 126 -2.76 24.65 -16.96
N PHE A 127 -2.04 23.56 -16.68
CA PHE A 127 -2.53 22.55 -15.74
C PHE A 127 -2.46 23.02 -14.28
N ARG A 128 -1.36 23.67 -13.89
CA ARG A 128 -1.17 24.18 -12.51
C ARG A 128 -2.23 25.19 -12.11
N SER A 129 -2.55 26.15 -12.98
CA SER A 129 -3.58 27.15 -12.73
C SER A 129 -4.96 26.52 -12.58
N ARG A 130 -5.30 25.54 -13.44
CA ARG A 130 -6.56 24.78 -13.33
C ARG A 130 -6.67 24.04 -12.00
N VAL A 131 -5.60 23.36 -11.57
CA VAL A 131 -5.58 22.64 -10.29
C VAL A 131 -5.73 23.60 -9.11
N GLN A 132 -4.90 24.65 -9.06
CA GLN A 132 -4.92 25.63 -7.97
C GLN A 132 -6.28 26.29 -7.81
N GLU A 133 -6.90 26.72 -8.90
CA GLU A 133 -8.21 27.35 -8.86
C GLU A 133 -9.34 26.37 -8.54
N PHE A 134 -9.33 25.18 -9.14
CA PHE A 134 -10.32 24.15 -8.82
C PHE A 134 -10.31 23.81 -7.33
N VAL A 135 -9.12 23.60 -6.76
CA VAL A 135 -8.95 23.23 -5.35
C VAL A 135 -9.35 24.35 -4.40
N LYS A 136 -9.05 25.60 -4.77
CA LYS A 136 -9.40 26.79 -3.99
C LYS A 136 -10.92 27.02 -3.93
N GLU A 137 -11.59 26.96 -5.07
CA GLU A 137 -12.99 27.37 -5.19
C GLU A 137 -14.00 26.25 -4.86
N ASN A 138 -13.56 24.99 -4.83
CA ASN A 138 -14.43 23.82 -4.65
C ASN A 138 -14.12 23.01 -3.38
N SER A 139 -15.12 22.26 -2.93
CA SER A 139 -15.00 21.26 -1.85
C SER A 139 -15.38 19.87 -2.38
N PRO A 140 -14.80 18.78 -1.85
CA PRO A 140 -15.14 17.42 -2.25
C PRO A 140 -16.43 16.89 -1.60
N GLU A 141 -16.96 17.57 -0.57
CA GLU A 141 -18.14 17.13 0.19
C GLU A 141 -19.43 17.42 -0.59
N HIS A 142 -19.59 16.78 -1.75
CA HIS A 142 -20.68 17.03 -2.69
C HIS A 142 -22.06 16.84 -2.06
N TRP A 143 -22.20 15.94 -1.08
CA TRP A 143 -23.45 15.69 -0.34
C TRP A 143 -23.86 16.85 0.59
N LYS A 144 -22.95 17.79 0.89
CA LYS A 144 -23.23 19.01 1.66
C LYS A 144 -23.44 20.24 0.77
N GLN A 145 -23.31 20.10 -0.54
CA GLN A 145 -23.33 21.24 -1.48
C GLN A 145 -24.68 21.33 -2.21
N SER A 146 -25.22 22.54 -2.29
CA SER A 146 -26.40 22.86 -3.09
C SER A 146 -26.08 23.51 -4.43
N ASN A 147 -24.86 24.05 -4.59
CA ASN A 147 -24.45 24.84 -5.76
C ASN A 147 -23.29 24.22 -6.57
N TRP A 148 -23.09 22.89 -6.49
CA TRP A 148 -22.02 22.20 -7.22
C TRP A 148 -22.08 22.49 -8.73
N HIS A 149 -23.26 22.38 -9.34
CA HIS A 149 -23.42 22.56 -10.78
C HIS A 149 -23.02 23.98 -11.25
N GLU A 150 -23.36 25.01 -10.48
CA GLU A 150 -22.98 26.40 -10.78
C GLU A 150 -21.45 26.57 -10.75
N LYS A 151 -20.79 26.03 -9.72
CA LYS A 151 -19.32 26.07 -9.59
C LYS A 151 -18.63 25.28 -10.69
N HIS A 152 -19.16 24.11 -11.01
CA HIS A 152 -18.68 23.25 -12.10
C HIS A 152 -18.77 23.97 -13.46
N LEU A 153 -19.90 24.63 -13.75
CA LEU A 153 -20.06 25.45 -14.95
C LEU A 153 -19.15 26.69 -14.95
N ALA A 154 -18.92 27.33 -13.80
CA ALA A 154 -17.97 28.44 -13.70
C ALA A 154 -16.54 27.99 -14.04
N PHE A 155 -16.12 26.83 -13.55
CA PHE A 155 -14.83 26.23 -13.89
C PHE A 155 -14.71 25.95 -15.39
N HIS A 156 -15.69 25.29 -16.00
CA HIS A 156 -15.68 25.00 -17.44
C HIS A 156 -15.80 26.24 -18.33
N ARG A 157 -16.48 27.29 -17.87
CA ARG A 157 -16.48 28.59 -18.58
C ARG A 157 -15.10 29.23 -18.62
N LYS A 158 -14.34 29.12 -17.52
CA LYS A 158 -12.98 29.67 -17.44
C LYS A 158 -11.95 28.78 -18.14
N TYR A 159 -12.12 27.47 -18.03
CA TYR A 159 -11.24 26.45 -18.58
C TYR A 159 -12.02 25.47 -19.47
N PRO A 160 -12.43 25.88 -20.68
CA PRO A 160 -13.19 25.01 -21.56
C PRO A 160 -12.40 23.76 -21.96
N GLU A 161 -13.03 22.60 -21.86
CA GLU A 161 -12.47 21.33 -22.34
C GLU A 161 -13.13 20.95 -23.67
N LYS A 162 -12.33 20.92 -24.74
CA LYS A 162 -12.81 20.54 -26.08
C LYS A 162 -12.37 19.11 -26.39
N PHE A 163 -13.34 18.22 -26.60
CA PHE A 163 -13.10 16.79 -26.90
C PHE A 163 -13.29 16.43 -28.37
N ALA A 164 -13.88 17.33 -29.14
CA ALA A 164 -14.08 17.21 -30.57
C ALA A 164 -13.30 18.31 -31.31
N PRO A 165 -13.04 18.16 -32.62
CA PRO A 165 -12.42 19.18 -33.47
C PRO A 165 -13.19 20.52 -33.58
N GLU A 166 -14.31 20.67 -32.86
CA GLU A 166 -15.22 21.83 -32.83
C GLU A 166 -14.47 23.16 -32.77
N GLY A 167 -13.49 23.29 -31.86
CA GLY A 167 -12.84 24.56 -31.59
C GLY A 167 -11.96 25.12 -32.71
N VAL A 168 -11.59 24.33 -33.70
CA VAL A 168 -10.74 24.76 -34.83
C VAL A 168 -11.53 24.84 -36.13
N LEU A 169 -12.56 24.00 -36.31
CA LEU A 169 -13.51 24.13 -37.42
C LEU A 169 -14.33 25.43 -37.33
N GLU A 170 -14.73 25.85 -36.11
CA GLU A 170 -15.37 27.15 -35.87
C GLU A 170 -14.47 28.34 -36.24
N GLN A 171 -13.16 28.25 -36.00
CA GLN A 171 -12.20 29.29 -36.38
C GLN A 171 -11.98 29.38 -37.89
N THR A 172 -12.30 28.33 -38.64
CA THR A 172 -12.16 28.27 -40.11
C THR A 172 -13.44 28.65 -40.87
N GLY A 173 -14.48 29.15 -40.19
CA GLY A 173 -15.71 29.65 -40.84
C GLY A 173 -16.60 28.57 -41.46
N GLY A 174 -16.44 27.31 -41.07
CA GLY A 174 -17.28 26.20 -41.50
C GLY A 174 -18.62 26.15 -40.75
N ALA A 175 -19.65 25.59 -41.40
CA ALA A 175 -21.00 25.43 -40.86
C ALA A 175 -21.03 24.73 -39.48
N SER A 176 -22.04 25.07 -38.68
CA SER A 176 -22.32 24.49 -37.36
C SER A 176 -22.17 22.98 -37.36
N SER A 177 -21.26 22.49 -36.51
CA SER A 177 -20.89 21.09 -36.40
C SER A 177 -22.07 20.21 -35.93
N PRO A 178 -22.26 18.98 -36.44
CA PRO A 178 -23.33 18.07 -36.02
C PRO A 178 -23.05 17.36 -34.68
N TYR A 179 -21.90 17.61 -34.05
CA TYR A 179 -21.54 16.96 -32.78
C TYR A 179 -22.25 17.63 -31.61
N GLN A 180 -23.06 16.85 -30.89
CA GLN A 180 -23.66 17.25 -29.64
C GLN A 180 -22.78 16.74 -28.50
N SER A 181 -22.23 17.64 -27.68
CA SER A 181 -21.47 17.25 -26.50
C SER A 181 -22.37 16.51 -25.51
N LEU A 182 -21.85 15.41 -24.97
CA LEU A 182 -22.55 14.67 -23.92
C LEU A 182 -22.57 15.50 -22.62
N PRO A 183 -23.64 15.40 -21.80
CA PRO A 183 -23.71 16.13 -20.55
C PRO A 183 -22.54 15.81 -19.60
N VAL A 184 -21.85 16.84 -19.12
CA VAL A 184 -20.77 16.73 -18.12
C VAL A 184 -21.25 17.38 -16.82
N TYR A 185 -21.55 16.57 -15.80
CA TYR A 185 -22.10 17.07 -14.53
C TYR A 185 -21.06 17.25 -13.41
N PHE A 186 -19.97 16.47 -13.45
CA PHE A 186 -19.00 16.39 -12.35
C PHE A 186 -17.55 16.44 -12.83
N GLY A 187 -17.25 15.77 -13.95
CA GLY A 187 -15.88 15.63 -14.44
C GLY A 187 -15.25 16.93 -14.91
N ASN A 188 -13.94 17.02 -14.70
CA ASN A 188 -13.04 17.96 -15.35
C ASN A 188 -11.64 17.33 -15.43
N VAL A 189 -10.72 17.98 -16.14
CA VAL A 189 -9.35 17.49 -16.37
C VAL A 189 -8.58 17.25 -15.07
N CYS A 190 -8.81 18.05 -14.02
CA CYS A 190 -8.16 17.88 -12.72
C CYS A 190 -8.60 16.56 -12.07
N LEU A 191 -9.91 16.32 -11.99
CA LEU A 191 -10.46 15.08 -11.41
C LEU A 191 -10.13 13.84 -12.26
N ARG A 192 -10.13 13.96 -13.59
CA ARG A 192 -9.69 12.87 -14.50
C ARG A 192 -8.21 12.53 -14.35
N PHE A 193 -7.39 13.50 -13.98
CA PHE A 193 -5.95 13.30 -13.78
C PHE A 193 -5.63 12.63 -12.44
N LEU A 194 -6.51 12.72 -11.43
CA LEU A 194 -6.19 12.24 -10.08
C LEU A 194 -5.84 10.73 -10.02
N PRO A 195 -6.59 9.81 -10.66
CA PRO A 195 -6.17 8.40 -10.73
C PRO A 195 -4.86 8.17 -11.52
N VAL A 196 -4.56 9.05 -12.49
CA VAL A 196 -3.29 9.02 -13.24
C VAL A 196 -2.14 9.48 -12.34
N CYS A 197 -2.40 10.44 -11.45
CA CYS A 197 -1.45 10.93 -10.46
C CYS A 197 -1.00 9.80 -9.51
N ASP A 198 -1.93 8.94 -9.07
CA ASP A 198 -1.60 7.77 -8.23
C ASP A 198 -0.59 6.84 -8.91
N ILE A 199 -0.89 6.44 -10.15
CA ILE A 199 -0.03 5.58 -10.96
C ILE A 199 1.31 6.27 -11.24
N MET A 200 1.28 7.57 -11.54
CA MET A 200 2.47 8.37 -11.75
C MET A 200 3.39 8.30 -10.53
N ILE A 201 2.88 8.60 -9.33
CA ILE A 201 3.67 8.54 -8.09
C ILE A 201 4.31 7.16 -7.92
N HIS A 202 3.53 6.08 -8.11
CA HIS A 202 4.02 4.69 -8.02
C HIS A 202 5.21 4.44 -8.95
N ARG A 203 5.10 4.86 -10.22
CA ARG A 203 6.19 4.72 -11.19
C ARG A 203 7.44 5.53 -10.82
N TYR A 204 7.29 6.71 -10.22
CA TYR A 204 8.43 7.49 -9.72
C TYR A 204 9.10 6.84 -8.50
N LEU A 205 8.33 6.18 -7.61
CA LEU A 205 8.88 5.47 -6.45
C LEU A 205 9.78 4.30 -6.85
N GLU A 206 9.46 3.65 -7.97
CA GLU A 206 10.23 2.54 -8.53
C GLU A 206 11.57 2.96 -9.12
N LEU A 207 11.75 4.24 -9.48
CA LEU A 207 12.95 4.74 -10.14
C LEU A 207 13.69 5.75 -9.24
N PRO A 208 14.72 5.33 -8.47
CA PRO A 208 15.42 6.18 -7.51
C PRO A 208 15.93 7.53 -8.06
N PRO A 209 16.52 7.61 -9.28
CA PRO A 209 17.04 8.86 -9.83
C PRO A 209 16.01 10.00 -9.95
N VAL A 210 14.71 9.70 -10.05
CA VAL A 210 13.66 10.72 -10.25
C VAL A 210 12.99 11.19 -8.95
N SER A 211 13.54 10.82 -7.78
CA SER A 211 12.96 11.18 -6.46
C SER A 211 12.73 12.68 -6.30
N LYS A 212 13.72 13.52 -6.66
CA LYS A 212 13.58 14.98 -6.54
C LYS A 212 12.49 15.55 -7.45
N SER A 213 12.28 14.94 -8.62
CA SER A 213 11.22 15.33 -9.54
C SER A 213 9.83 15.05 -8.93
N LEU A 214 9.67 13.89 -8.29
CA LEU A 214 8.46 13.53 -7.56
C LEU A 214 8.16 14.52 -6.41
N GLU A 215 9.17 14.92 -5.64
CA GLU A 215 8.99 15.91 -4.57
C GLU A 215 8.40 17.22 -5.09
N ILE A 216 8.92 17.74 -6.21
CA ILE A 216 8.42 18.98 -6.83
C ILE A 216 6.99 18.80 -7.36
N LEU A 217 6.68 17.64 -7.94
CA LEU A 217 5.31 17.33 -8.39
C LEU A 217 4.32 17.32 -7.22
N LEU A 218 4.69 16.70 -6.10
CA LEU A 218 3.88 16.67 -4.88
C LEU A 218 3.65 18.08 -4.31
N ASP A 219 4.67 18.94 -4.32
CA ASP A 219 4.55 20.32 -3.83
C ASP A 219 3.55 21.15 -4.64
N HIS A 220 3.37 20.85 -5.93
CA HIS A 220 2.51 21.63 -6.84
C HIS A 220 1.13 21.01 -7.08
N LEU A 221 1.05 19.69 -7.13
CA LEU A 221 -0.16 18.95 -7.49
C LEU A 221 -0.76 18.17 -6.31
N GLY A 222 -0.04 18.05 -5.18
CA GLY A 222 -0.49 17.32 -3.99
C GLY A 222 -1.81 17.86 -3.43
N CYS A 223 -2.10 19.15 -3.58
CA CYS A 223 -3.37 19.75 -3.16
C CYS A 223 -4.60 19.15 -3.87
N LEU A 224 -4.43 18.49 -5.02
CA LEU A 224 -5.49 17.81 -5.74
C LEU A 224 -6.04 16.60 -4.97
N TYR A 225 -5.24 15.99 -4.07
CA TYR A 225 -5.69 14.91 -3.19
C TYR A 225 -6.83 15.30 -2.24
N LYS A 226 -7.15 16.60 -2.13
CA LYS A 226 -8.37 17.08 -1.49
C LYS A 226 -9.63 16.41 -2.06
N PHE A 227 -9.62 16.04 -3.34
CA PHE A 227 -10.75 15.40 -4.04
C PHE A 227 -10.56 13.91 -4.27
N HIS A 228 -9.52 13.31 -3.69
CA HIS A 228 -9.33 11.87 -3.77
C HIS A 228 -10.42 11.17 -2.94
N ASP A 229 -11.00 10.11 -3.49
CA ASP A 229 -12.11 9.37 -2.85
C ASP A 229 -11.62 8.52 -1.67
N ARG A 230 -10.41 7.94 -1.79
CA ARG A 230 -9.78 7.08 -0.78
C ARG A 230 -8.32 7.44 -0.44
N PRO A 231 -8.04 8.66 0.05
CA PRO A 231 -6.68 9.15 0.26
C PRO A 231 -5.88 8.34 1.30
N VAL A 232 -6.53 7.89 2.38
CA VAL A 232 -5.84 7.10 3.43
C VAL A 232 -5.55 5.70 2.93
N THR A 233 -6.50 5.07 2.23
CA THR A 233 -6.33 3.77 1.59
C THR A 233 -5.23 3.81 0.52
N TYR A 234 -5.18 4.88 -0.27
CA TYR A 234 -4.11 5.11 -1.25
C TYR A 234 -2.74 5.17 -0.57
N LEU A 235 -2.59 5.98 0.49
CA LEU A 235 -1.34 6.04 1.25
C LEU A 235 -0.98 4.71 1.87
N TYR A 236 -1.93 4.02 2.49
CA TYR A 236 -1.72 2.70 3.08
C TYR A 236 -1.15 1.73 2.05
N ASN A 237 -1.82 1.59 0.90
CA ASN A 237 -1.38 0.69 -0.16
C ASN A 237 0.00 1.09 -0.71
N THR A 238 0.25 2.39 -0.89
CA THR A 238 1.50 2.90 -1.43
C THR A 238 2.66 2.65 -0.47
N LEU A 239 2.51 3.00 0.82
CA LEU A 239 3.54 2.78 1.84
C LEU A 239 3.79 1.29 2.08
N HIS A 240 2.72 0.48 2.08
CA HIS A 240 2.82 -0.96 2.28
C HIS A 240 3.51 -1.66 1.11
N TYR A 241 3.10 -1.36 -0.14
CA TYR A 241 3.65 -2.00 -1.33
C TYR A 241 5.09 -1.58 -1.61
N TYR A 242 5.39 -0.29 -1.44
CA TYR A 242 6.71 0.29 -1.72
C TYR A 242 7.59 0.41 -0.46
N GLU A 243 7.35 -0.38 0.58
CA GLU A 243 8.12 -0.33 1.84
C GLU A 243 9.63 -0.37 1.58
N ARG A 244 10.09 -1.32 0.75
CA ARG A 244 11.51 -1.47 0.39
C ARG A 244 12.07 -0.26 -0.36
N ASN A 245 11.27 0.38 -1.22
CA ASN A 245 11.67 1.56 -1.99
C ASN A 245 11.69 2.84 -1.14
N LEU A 246 10.92 2.86 -0.04
CA LEU A 246 10.72 4.04 0.82
C LEU A 246 11.45 3.97 2.17
N ARG A 247 11.91 2.79 2.59
CA ARG A 247 12.55 2.54 3.90
C ARG A 247 13.61 3.58 4.24
N ASP A 248 14.54 3.78 3.32
CA ASP A 248 15.70 4.65 3.50
C ASP A 248 15.47 6.07 2.94
N ARG A 249 14.21 6.46 2.72
CA ARG A 249 13.83 7.77 2.15
C ARG A 249 12.82 8.51 3.02
N PRO A 250 13.16 8.86 4.28
CA PRO A 250 12.23 9.50 5.20
C PRO A 250 11.69 10.84 4.69
N ALA A 251 12.50 11.65 4.00
CA ALA A 251 12.06 12.91 3.41
C ALA A 251 10.94 12.72 2.36
N LEU A 252 11.11 11.76 1.46
CA LEU A 252 10.12 11.48 0.43
C LEU A 252 8.84 10.91 1.04
N LYS A 253 8.98 10.01 2.01
CA LYS A 253 7.86 9.44 2.76
C LYS A 253 7.04 10.53 3.45
N ARG A 254 7.73 11.44 4.14
CA ARG A 254 7.15 12.60 4.81
C ARG A 254 6.41 13.52 3.83
N ARG A 255 7.03 13.82 2.68
CA ARG A 255 6.40 14.64 1.63
C ARG A 255 5.16 13.98 1.05
N LEU A 256 5.18 12.68 0.77
CA LEU A 256 4.03 11.94 0.27
C LEU A 256 2.85 12.00 1.25
N VAL A 257 3.10 11.69 2.52
CA VAL A 257 2.09 11.75 3.58
C VAL A 257 1.56 13.17 3.75
N SER A 258 2.44 14.18 3.74
CA SER A 258 2.04 15.59 3.81
C SER A 258 1.17 15.99 2.62
N ALA A 259 1.59 15.67 1.40
CA ALA A 259 0.88 16.06 0.19
C ALA A 259 -0.56 15.53 0.18
N VAL A 260 -0.76 14.28 0.61
CA VAL A 260 -2.10 13.67 0.65
C VAL A 260 -2.89 14.13 1.88
N LEU A 261 -2.39 13.95 3.11
CA LEU A 261 -3.19 14.21 4.31
C LEU A 261 -3.37 15.70 4.62
N SER A 262 -2.33 16.53 4.39
CA SER A 262 -2.45 17.97 4.61
C SER A 262 -3.40 18.64 3.62
N SER A 263 -3.67 18.03 2.46
CA SER A 263 -4.68 18.52 1.51
C SER A 263 -6.12 18.44 2.05
N LEU A 264 -6.34 17.62 3.09
CA LEU A 264 -7.64 17.37 3.70
C LEU A 264 -7.89 18.22 4.96
N LYS A 265 -6.88 18.97 5.44
CA LYS A 265 -6.94 19.69 6.72
C LYS A 265 -8.07 20.73 6.82
N ASP A 266 -8.45 21.34 5.68
CA ASP A 266 -9.47 22.39 5.64
C ASP A 266 -10.90 21.82 5.52
N ILE A 267 -11.03 20.51 5.24
CA ILE A 267 -12.32 19.84 5.04
C ILE A 267 -12.63 18.79 6.12
N ARG A 268 -11.60 18.30 6.83
CA ARG A 268 -11.74 17.36 7.94
C ARG A 268 -11.52 18.06 9.27
N ALA A 269 -12.24 17.61 10.30
CA ALA A 269 -12.10 18.16 11.64
C ALA A 269 -10.68 17.90 12.20
N PRO A 270 -10.16 18.78 13.08
CA PRO A 270 -8.92 18.54 13.81
C PRO A 270 -8.95 17.18 14.53
N GLY A 271 -7.82 16.46 14.53
CA GLY A 271 -7.72 15.12 15.12
C GLY A 271 -8.29 13.99 14.25
N TRP A 272 -8.74 14.26 13.02
CA TRP A 272 -9.22 13.21 12.10
C TRP A 272 -8.11 12.28 11.59
N SER A 273 -6.85 12.74 11.57
CA SER A 273 -5.72 12.05 10.91
C SER A 273 -4.58 11.67 11.88
N LEU A 274 -3.36 12.13 11.59
CA LEU A 274 -2.12 11.86 12.31
C LEU A 274 -2.19 12.30 13.77
N SER A 275 -1.46 11.61 14.63
CA SER A 275 -1.31 11.99 16.03
C SER A 275 -0.57 13.33 16.19
N GLU A 276 -0.74 13.96 17.35
CA GLU A 276 -0.07 15.22 17.68
C GLU A 276 1.48 15.10 17.69
N PRO A 277 2.10 14.08 18.32
CA PRO A 277 3.56 13.90 18.25
C PRO A 277 4.08 13.79 16.82
N TYR A 278 3.38 13.03 15.97
CA TYR A 278 3.76 12.88 14.57
C TYR A 278 3.62 14.19 13.80
N THR A 279 2.58 14.98 14.08
CA THR A 279 2.40 16.32 13.48
C THR A 279 3.52 17.28 13.89
N GLY A 280 4.02 17.17 15.13
CA GLY A 280 5.24 17.85 15.58
C GLY A 280 6.44 17.49 14.71
N TYR A 281 6.70 16.18 14.50
CA TYR A 281 7.75 15.70 13.61
C TYR A 281 7.61 16.19 12.16
N MET A 282 6.38 16.25 11.64
CA MET A 282 6.12 16.74 10.27
C MET A 282 6.56 18.20 10.07
N SER A 283 6.54 18.98 11.15
CA SER A 283 6.89 20.41 11.15
C SER A 283 8.38 20.65 11.40
N ASP A 284 9.11 19.64 11.89
CA ASP A 284 10.53 19.75 12.20
C ASP A 284 11.39 19.76 10.91
N PRO A 285 12.31 20.72 10.71
CA PRO A 285 13.26 20.65 9.61
C PRO A 285 14.15 19.40 9.67
N VAL A 286 14.41 18.87 10.86
CA VAL A 286 15.20 17.67 11.11
C VAL A 286 14.39 16.42 10.77
N LEU A 287 14.97 15.53 9.96
CA LEU A 287 14.29 14.31 9.49
C LEU A 287 14.37 13.13 10.47
N THR A 288 15.17 13.26 11.53
CA THR A 288 15.42 12.21 12.52
C THR A 288 14.49 12.41 13.70
N TRP A 289 13.62 11.43 13.93
CA TRP A 289 12.80 11.34 15.13
C TRP A 289 12.67 9.88 15.51
N GLU A 290 13.03 9.56 16.76
CA GLU A 290 12.88 8.23 17.33
C GLU A 290 11.79 8.30 18.40
N PRO A 291 10.57 7.84 18.12
CA PRO A 291 9.49 7.85 19.10
C PRO A 291 9.80 6.90 20.25
N ASP A 292 9.46 7.32 21.47
CA ASP A 292 9.56 6.48 22.66
C ASP A 292 8.41 5.46 22.73
N LEU A 293 8.40 4.63 23.78
CA LEU A 293 7.34 3.63 23.95
C LEU A 293 5.96 4.27 24.20
N ASP A 294 5.89 5.45 24.83
CA ASP A 294 4.62 6.13 25.10
C ASP A 294 3.89 6.48 23.81
N TYR A 295 4.62 6.94 22.79
CA TYR A 295 4.05 7.17 21.45
C TYR A 295 3.29 5.94 20.92
N TYR A 296 3.90 4.75 20.96
CA TYR A 296 3.26 3.52 20.50
C TYR A 296 2.09 3.11 21.40
N ILE A 297 2.19 3.34 22.72
CA ILE A 297 1.07 3.12 23.66
C ILE A 297 -0.13 3.97 23.26
N GLN A 298 0.05 5.26 22.95
CA GLN A 298 -1.06 6.13 22.53
C GLN A 298 -1.66 5.69 21.18
N LEU A 299 -0.82 5.26 20.23
CA LEU A 299 -1.30 4.75 18.94
C LEU A 299 -2.10 3.45 19.05
N VAL A 300 -1.72 2.55 19.96
CA VAL A 300 -2.52 1.34 20.20
C VAL A 300 -3.80 1.72 20.97
N ARG A 301 -3.70 2.61 21.96
CA ARG A 301 -4.84 3.10 22.75
C ARG A 301 -5.97 3.64 21.88
N ARG A 302 -5.67 4.45 20.86
CA ARG A 302 -6.72 5.01 19.99
C ARG A 302 -7.53 3.93 19.26
N ILE A 303 -6.93 2.78 18.95
CA ILE A 303 -7.65 1.65 18.36
C ILE A 303 -8.49 0.96 19.41
N VAL A 304 -7.90 0.66 20.58
CA VAL A 304 -8.59 0.02 21.71
C VAL A 304 -9.84 0.82 22.10
N ASP A 305 -9.67 2.13 22.32
CA ASP A 305 -10.75 3.04 22.69
C ASP A 305 -11.84 3.08 21.62
N THR A 306 -11.45 3.20 20.34
CA THR A 306 -12.39 3.24 19.22
C THR A 306 -13.19 1.94 19.10
N MET A 307 -12.55 0.78 19.29
CA MET A 307 -13.22 -0.52 19.28
C MET A 307 -14.11 -0.74 20.50
N ALA A 308 -13.77 -0.12 21.64
CA ALA A 308 -14.59 -0.12 22.85
C ALA A 308 -15.77 0.87 22.80
N GLY A 309 -15.90 1.65 21.72
CA GLY A 309 -16.98 2.62 21.53
C GLY A 309 -16.68 4.03 22.04
N THR A 310 -15.45 4.29 22.51
CA THR A 310 -14.99 5.62 22.90
C THR A 310 -14.48 6.36 21.66
N ALA A 311 -15.04 7.54 21.38
CA ALA A 311 -14.66 8.33 20.22
C ALA A 311 -13.26 8.95 20.41
N HIS A 312 -12.23 8.37 19.79
CA HIS A 312 -10.91 8.99 19.68
C HIS A 312 -10.81 9.93 18.45
N PHE A 313 -11.52 9.58 17.38
CA PHE A 313 -11.62 10.38 16.16
C PHE A 313 -12.91 11.20 16.14
N PRO A 314 -12.92 12.36 15.46
CA PRO A 314 -14.12 13.20 15.34
C PRO A 314 -15.24 12.47 14.60
N ALA A 315 -16.49 12.80 14.98
CA ALA A 315 -17.68 12.23 14.39
C ALA A 315 -17.71 12.46 12.87
N THR A 316 -17.91 11.37 12.11
CA THR A 316 -17.81 11.35 10.66
C THR A 316 -19.01 10.59 10.08
N ASP A 317 -19.61 11.08 8.99
CA ASP A 317 -20.68 10.38 8.28
C ASP A 317 -20.11 9.29 7.38
N TRP A 318 -20.00 8.07 7.89
CA TRP A 318 -19.35 6.93 7.22
C TRP A 318 -19.96 6.54 5.86
N ARG A 319 -21.17 7.01 5.52
CA ARG A 319 -21.80 6.78 4.20
C ARG A 319 -21.03 7.43 3.05
N PHE A 320 -20.29 8.48 3.34
CA PHE A 320 -19.56 9.29 2.35
C PHE A 320 -18.04 9.28 2.58
N ASN A 321 -17.53 8.24 3.22
CA ASN A 321 -16.11 8.10 3.51
C ASN A 321 -15.56 6.78 2.97
N GLU A 322 -14.24 6.71 2.82
CA GLU A 322 -13.55 5.52 2.31
C GLU A 322 -13.65 4.32 3.25
N PHE A 323 -13.89 4.55 4.54
CA PHE A 323 -14.03 3.52 5.56
C PHE A 323 -15.49 3.36 5.99
N PRO A 324 -15.93 2.12 6.26
CA PRO A 324 -17.32 1.84 6.64
C PRO A 324 -17.64 2.21 8.10
N ASN A 325 -16.62 2.34 8.97
CA ASN A 325 -16.82 2.56 10.40
C ASN A 325 -15.54 3.15 11.07
N PRO A 326 -15.65 3.64 12.33
CA PRO A 326 -14.53 4.24 13.05
C PRO A 326 -13.33 3.29 13.25
N ALA A 327 -13.58 2.00 13.50
CA ALA A 327 -12.51 1.03 13.77
C ALA A 327 -11.63 0.80 12.53
N ALA A 328 -12.24 0.69 11.35
CA ALA A 328 -11.51 0.61 10.09
C ALA A 328 -10.66 1.87 9.84
N HIS A 329 -11.23 3.06 10.06
CA HIS A 329 -10.48 4.32 9.96
C HIS A 329 -9.29 4.37 10.92
N ALA A 330 -9.53 4.05 12.20
CA ALA A 330 -8.50 4.02 13.23
C ALA A 330 -7.36 3.07 12.88
N LEU A 331 -7.67 1.86 12.39
CA LEU A 331 -6.67 0.88 11.98
C LEU A 331 -5.80 1.42 10.84
N TYR A 332 -6.39 1.81 9.72
CA TYR A 332 -5.63 2.19 8.53
C TYR A 332 -4.88 3.51 8.71
N MET A 333 -5.44 4.48 9.44
CA MET A 333 -4.72 5.70 9.80
C MET A 333 -3.49 5.38 10.67
N THR A 334 -3.60 4.38 11.56
CA THR A 334 -2.47 3.91 12.38
C THR A 334 -1.42 3.17 11.58
N CYS A 335 -1.81 2.30 10.67
CA CYS A 335 -0.85 1.66 9.77
C CYS A 335 -0.12 2.68 8.90
N VAL A 336 -0.82 3.67 8.34
CA VAL A 336 -0.21 4.76 7.57
C VAL A 336 0.82 5.51 8.41
N GLU A 337 0.44 5.93 9.62
CA GLU A 337 1.34 6.67 10.51
C GLU A 337 2.57 5.84 10.91
N LEU A 338 2.39 4.58 11.33
CA LEU A 338 3.49 3.67 11.69
C LEU A 338 4.45 3.40 10.53
N MET A 339 3.94 3.23 9.31
CA MET A 339 4.78 3.09 8.12
C MET A 339 5.52 4.39 7.79
N ALA A 340 4.94 5.54 8.17
CA ALA A 340 5.44 6.87 7.89
C ALA A 340 6.50 7.40 8.88
N VAL A 341 6.68 6.74 10.03
CA VAL A 341 7.74 7.07 11.00
C VAL A 341 9.14 6.91 10.34
N PRO A 342 10.12 7.78 10.64
CA PRO A 342 11.47 7.71 10.08
C PRO A 342 12.36 6.70 10.81
N VAL A 343 11.79 5.56 11.21
CA VAL A 343 12.46 4.49 11.97
C VAL A 343 12.36 3.19 11.18
N THR A 344 13.33 2.30 11.36
CA THR A 344 13.33 1.01 10.66
C THR A 344 12.12 0.15 11.06
N PRO A 345 11.54 -0.63 10.13
CA PRO A 345 10.39 -1.50 10.39
C PRO A 345 10.56 -2.43 11.60
N ASN A 346 11.76 -3.00 11.77
CA ASN A 346 12.05 -3.92 12.86
C ASN A 346 11.94 -3.24 14.24
N ILE A 347 12.35 -1.98 14.35
CA ILE A 347 12.23 -1.22 15.60
C ILE A 347 10.76 -0.93 15.87
N VAL A 348 10.00 -0.48 14.88
CA VAL A 348 8.55 -0.23 15.02
C VAL A 348 7.82 -1.50 15.46
N GLY A 349 8.07 -2.65 14.80
CA GLY A 349 7.48 -3.94 15.19
C GLY A 349 7.87 -4.35 16.61
N THR A 350 9.13 -4.17 17.00
CA THR A 350 9.60 -4.45 18.36
C THR A 350 8.92 -3.54 19.40
N CYS A 351 8.78 -2.25 19.12
CA CYS A 351 8.08 -1.30 19.99
C CYS A 351 6.61 -1.64 20.16
N LEU A 352 5.92 -2.08 19.09
CA LEU A 352 4.53 -2.56 19.16
C LEU A 352 4.41 -3.79 20.07
N LEU A 353 5.31 -4.76 19.97
CA LEU A 353 5.33 -5.91 20.87
C LEU A 353 5.64 -5.50 22.33
N ASP A 354 6.53 -4.52 22.50
CA ASP A 354 6.92 -3.99 23.80
C ASP A 354 5.81 -3.19 24.50
N VAL A 355 4.79 -2.70 23.78
CA VAL A 355 3.58 -2.10 24.41
C VAL A 355 2.96 -3.07 25.41
N ILE A 356 2.87 -4.35 25.05
CA ILE A 356 2.34 -5.38 25.96
C ILE A 356 3.39 -5.84 26.97
N ALA A 357 4.62 -6.07 26.52
CA ALA A 357 5.66 -6.64 27.37
C ALA A 357 6.18 -5.67 28.45
N LYS A 358 6.13 -4.36 28.19
CA LYS A 358 6.70 -3.31 29.06
C LYS A 358 5.67 -2.24 29.47
N GLY A 359 4.59 -2.07 28.72
CA GLY A 359 3.56 -1.04 28.98
C GLY A 359 2.48 -1.44 29.99
N TYR A 360 2.62 -2.57 30.69
CA TYR A 360 1.63 -3.09 31.64
C TYR A 360 1.32 -2.11 32.79
N THR A 361 2.19 -1.15 33.09
CA THR A 361 1.95 -0.12 34.12
C THR A 361 0.85 0.89 33.72
N VAL A 362 0.60 1.05 32.43
CA VAL A 362 -0.36 2.04 31.89
C VAL A 362 -1.61 1.38 31.30
N ILE A 363 -1.57 0.06 31.10
CA ILE A 363 -2.68 -0.72 30.54
C ILE A 363 -3.54 -1.24 31.69
N PRO A 364 -4.85 -0.90 31.75
CA PRO A 364 -5.75 -1.49 32.72
C PRO A 364 -5.77 -3.02 32.56
N SER A 365 -5.59 -3.77 33.66
CA SER A 365 -5.53 -5.24 33.62
C SER A 365 -6.76 -5.86 32.94
N THR A 366 -7.95 -5.32 33.21
CA THR A 366 -9.22 -5.75 32.61
C THR A 366 -9.31 -5.55 31.09
N GLN A 367 -8.43 -4.73 30.51
CA GLN A 367 -8.45 -4.41 29.08
C GLN A 367 -7.30 -5.08 28.30
N ILE A 368 -6.37 -5.77 28.95
CA ILE A 368 -5.13 -6.27 28.30
C ILE A 368 -5.41 -7.09 27.03
N GLN A 369 -6.48 -7.88 27.01
CA GLN A 369 -6.88 -8.67 25.85
C GLN A 369 -7.23 -7.80 24.63
N LEU A 370 -7.87 -6.63 24.83
CA LEU A 370 -8.17 -5.67 23.77
C LEU A 370 -6.90 -5.05 23.17
N TRP A 371 -5.88 -4.83 24.01
CA TRP A 371 -4.58 -4.32 23.58
C TRP A 371 -3.82 -5.37 22.77
N ILE A 372 -3.79 -6.62 23.26
CA ILE A 372 -3.20 -7.76 22.54
C ILE A 372 -3.90 -7.94 21.18
N ASN A 373 -5.23 -7.87 21.15
CA ASN A 373 -6.01 -7.94 19.92
C ASN A 373 -5.67 -6.80 18.94
N SER A 374 -5.58 -5.57 19.43
CA SER A 374 -5.25 -4.39 18.61
C SER A 374 -3.84 -4.46 18.02
N ILE A 375 -2.87 -4.98 18.76
CA ILE A 375 -1.52 -5.22 18.25
C ILE A 375 -1.52 -6.35 17.22
N GLY A 376 -2.28 -7.42 17.46
CA GLY A 376 -2.49 -8.47 16.47
C GLY A 376 -3.04 -7.94 15.15
N LEU A 377 -4.05 -7.08 15.20
CA LEU A 377 -4.63 -6.39 14.03
C LEU A 377 -3.60 -5.52 13.30
N LEU A 378 -2.86 -4.69 14.05
CA LEU A 378 -1.84 -3.81 13.48
C LEU A 378 -0.72 -4.60 12.80
N MET A 379 -0.17 -5.60 13.49
CA MET A 379 0.92 -6.42 12.97
C MET A 379 0.47 -7.21 11.73
N ALA A 380 -0.77 -7.71 11.70
CA ALA A 380 -1.32 -8.37 10.52
C ALA A 380 -1.50 -7.42 9.32
N ALA A 381 -1.76 -6.14 9.56
CA ALA A 381 -1.97 -5.11 8.52
C ALA A 381 -0.69 -4.36 8.09
N LEU A 382 0.46 -4.63 8.71
CA LEU A 382 1.74 -4.03 8.32
C LEU A 382 2.55 -4.93 7.36
N PRO A 383 3.54 -4.39 6.64
CA PRO A 383 4.45 -5.20 5.81
C PRO A 383 5.23 -6.26 6.60
N ASP A 384 5.78 -7.24 5.88
CA ASP A 384 6.57 -8.35 6.45
C ASP A 384 7.72 -7.91 7.34
N SER A 385 8.43 -6.87 6.94
CA SER A 385 9.51 -6.25 7.71
C SER A 385 9.10 -5.74 9.10
N TYR A 386 7.80 -5.51 9.35
CA TYR A 386 7.31 -5.13 10.68
C TYR A 386 6.98 -6.38 11.50
N TRP A 387 6.14 -7.27 10.97
CA TRP A 387 5.58 -8.37 11.75
C TRP A 387 6.48 -9.59 11.89
N LEU A 388 7.50 -9.75 11.04
CA LEU A 388 8.50 -10.80 11.21
C LEU A 388 9.29 -10.67 12.52
N THR A 389 9.30 -9.50 13.15
CA THR A 389 9.86 -9.30 14.49
C THR A 389 9.20 -10.18 15.56
N LEU A 390 7.95 -10.61 15.36
CA LEU A 390 7.31 -11.59 16.22
C LEU A 390 8.02 -12.95 16.16
N HIS A 391 8.46 -13.38 14.97
CA HIS A 391 9.21 -14.62 14.80
C HIS A 391 10.54 -14.55 15.55
N ASP A 392 11.23 -13.42 15.49
CA ASP A 392 12.46 -13.19 16.26
C ASP A 392 12.18 -13.24 17.76
N ARG A 393 11.09 -12.62 18.23
CA ARG A 393 10.71 -12.66 19.65
C ARG A 393 10.36 -14.08 20.11
N LEU A 394 9.63 -14.85 19.30
CA LEU A 394 9.32 -16.25 19.58
C LEU A 394 10.60 -17.09 19.68
N LEU A 395 11.55 -16.89 18.77
CA LEU A 395 12.84 -17.57 18.82
C LEU A 395 13.64 -17.18 20.08
N GLN A 396 13.65 -15.90 20.45
CA GLN A 396 14.27 -15.44 21.70
C GLN A 396 13.65 -16.09 22.93
N VAL A 397 12.33 -16.25 22.95
CA VAL A 397 11.64 -16.95 24.04
C VAL A 397 11.99 -18.44 24.06
N VAL A 398 11.96 -19.11 22.92
CA VAL A 398 12.30 -20.55 22.79
C VAL A 398 13.74 -20.83 23.24
N THR A 399 14.67 -19.95 22.89
CA THR A 399 16.11 -20.09 23.18
C THR A 399 16.51 -19.57 24.56
N CYS A 400 15.58 -18.97 25.33
CA CYS A 400 15.96 -18.36 26.60
C CYS A 400 16.34 -19.43 27.66
N PRO A 401 17.30 -19.14 28.55
CA PRO A 401 17.75 -20.10 29.56
C PRO A 401 16.62 -20.58 30.47
N GLN A 402 15.64 -19.73 30.75
CA GLN A 402 14.53 -20.08 31.64
C GLN A 402 13.60 -21.15 31.05
N LEU A 403 13.41 -21.17 29.73
CA LEU A 403 12.59 -22.20 29.09
C LEU A 403 13.39 -23.48 28.84
N ALA A 404 14.70 -23.36 28.60
CA ALA A 404 15.59 -24.51 28.41
C ALA A 404 15.89 -25.27 29.70
N ALA A 405 16.06 -24.57 30.83
CA ALA A 405 16.40 -25.19 32.12
C ALA A 405 15.20 -25.38 33.06
N TRP A 406 14.05 -24.80 32.72
CA TRP A 406 12.82 -24.76 33.51
C TRP A 406 13.03 -24.64 35.04
N PRO A 407 13.54 -23.51 35.55
CA PRO A 407 13.83 -23.33 36.98
C PRO A 407 12.57 -23.07 37.83
N TYR A 408 11.37 -23.21 37.26
CA TYR A 408 10.12 -22.82 37.89
C TYR A 408 9.49 -24.00 38.63
N PHE A 409 8.91 -23.72 39.80
CA PHE A 409 8.07 -24.68 40.50
C PHE A 409 6.74 -24.94 39.77
N ASN A 410 6.21 -23.92 39.10
CA ASN A 410 4.98 -24.02 38.34
C ASN A 410 5.18 -24.87 37.08
N SER A 411 4.16 -25.64 36.73
CA SER A 411 4.16 -26.43 35.50
C SER A 411 4.15 -25.53 34.26
N PRO A 412 4.68 -26.01 33.11
CA PRO A 412 4.56 -25.32 31.83
C PRO A 412 3.12 -24.93 31.50
N PHE A 413 2.14 -25.79 31.78
CA PHE A 413 0.73 -25.53 31.52
C PHE A 413 0.19 -24.32 32.30
N GLN A 414 0.62 -24.12 33.55
CA GLN A 414 0.26 -22.93 34.32
C GLN A 414 0.96 -21.68 33.76
N MET A 415 2.24 -21.79 33.42
CA MET A 415 3.05 -20.67 32.92
C MET A 415 2.72 -20.29 31.47
N PHE A 416 2.09 -21.15 30.68
CA PHE A 416 1.65 -20.81 29.31
C PHE A 416 0.20 -20.33 29.27
N ASN A 417 -0.53 -20.48 30.36
CA ASN A 417 -1.90 -19.99 30.47
C ASN A 417 -1.91 -18.48 30.78
N PHE A 418 -2.36 -17.70 29.80
CA PHE A 418 -2.46 -16.25 29.91
C PHE A 418 -3.32 -15.80 31.09
N ASP A 419 -4.54 -16.33 31.23
CA ASP A 419 -5.46 -15.90 32.28
C ASP A 419 -4.92 -16.22 33.68
N VAL A 420 -4.30 -17.39 33.87
CA VAL A 420 -3.69 -17.76 35.16
C VAL A 420 -2.55 -16.80 35.50
N THR A 421 -1.62 -16.60 34.57
CA THR A 421 -0.42 -15.79 34.82
C THR A 421 -0.75 -14.32 34.99
N HIS A 422 -1.67 -13.78 34.17
CA HIS A 422 -2.11 -12.41 34.25
C HIS A 422 -2.88 -12.11 35.54
N ASN A 423 -3.86 -12.96 35.91
CA ASN A 423 -4.68 -12.73 37.10
C ASN A 423 -3.88 -12.92 38.41
N CYS A 424 -2.83 -13.74 38.37
CA CYS A 424 -1.89 -13.86 39.49
C CYS A 424 -0.81 -12.77 39.50
N LEU A 425 -0.85 -11.80 38.57
CA LEU A 425 0.14 -10.73 38.42
C LEU A 425 1.57 -11.26 38.28
N LEU A 426 1.72 -12.45 37.69
CA LEU A 426 3.02 -13.05 37.42
C LEU A 426 3.60 -12.42 36.16
N GLU A 427 4.75 -11.75 36.29
CA GLU A 427 5.49 -11.27 35.14
C GLU A 427 5.98 -12.46 34.33
N ASN A 428 5.31 -12.73 33.21
CA ASN A 428 5.52 -13.94 32.44
C ASN A 428 5.59 -13.67 30.94
N LYS A 429 6.81 -13.61 30.44
CA LYS A 429 7.07 -13.44 29.00
C LYS A 429 6.54 -14.59 28.14
N PHE A 430 6.32 -15.80 28.68
CA PHE A 430 5.89 -16.95 27.89
C PHE A 430 4.43 -16.81 27.45
N SER A 431 3.52 -16.66 28.41
CA SER A 431 2.09 -16.58 28.14
C SER A 431 1.71 -15.33 27.35
N TYR A 432 2.35 -14.19 27.64
CA TYR A 432 2.13 -12.94 26.91
C TYR A 432 2.63 -13.00 25.45
N THR A 433 3.78 -13.65 25.21
CA THR A 433 4.28 -13.87 23.85
C THR A 433 3.35 -14.81 23.07
N LEU A 434 2.89 -15.89 23.71
CA LEU A 434 1.90 -16.80 23.11
C LEU A 434 0.61 -16.07 22.75
N ALA A 435 0.04 -15.32 23.69
CA ALA A 435 -1.20 -14.56 23.47
C ALA A 435 -1.06 -13.54 22.32
N THR A 436 0.08 -12.86 22.24
CA THR A 436 0.36 -11.91 21.15
C THR A 436 0.52 -12.61 19.80
N ALA A 437 1.24 -13.74 19.77
CA ALA A 437 1.37 -14.53 18.55
C ALA A 437 0.01 -15.07 18.09
N HIS A 438 -0.80 -15.54 19.04
CA HIS A 438 -2.14 -16.04 18.76
C HIS A 438 -3.05 -14.93 18.21
N ALA A 439 -3.04 -13.74 18.81
CA ALA A 439 -3.82 -12.61 18.31
C ALA A 439 -3.39 -12.18 16.90
N MET A 440 -2.08 -12.08 16.65
CA MET A 440 -1.59 -11.74 15.30
C MET A 440 -1.99 -12.81 14.27
N TRP A 441 -1.78 -14.09 14.57
CA TRP A 441 -2.14 -15.18 13.66
C TRP A 441 -3.65 -15.36 13.52
N HIS A 442 -4.45 -14.88 14.47
CA HIS A 442 -5.90 -14.81 14.30
C HIS A 442 -6.29 -13.83 13.19
N HIS A 443 -5.64 -12.66 13.14
CA HIS A 443 -5.90 -11.60 12.16
C HIS A 443 -5.12 -11.74 10.85
N ALA A 444 -4.06 -12.54 10.85
CA ALA A 444 -3.18 -12.72 9.70
C ALA A 444 -3.92 -13.27 8.48
N GLY A 445 -3.57 -12.80 7.28
CA GLY A 445 -4.05 -13.36 6.02
C GLY A 445 -3.44 -14.74 5.73
N ILE A 446 -4.03 -15.48 4.79
CA ILE A 446 -3.55 -16.82 4.38
C ILE A 446 -2.07 -16.83 3.96
N GLY A 447 -1.59 -15.76 3.32
CA GLY A 447 -0.19 -15.62 2.91
C GLY A 447 0.78 -15.50 4.08
N GLN A 448 0.39 -14.83 5.16
CA GLN A 448 1.20 -14.73 6.39
C GLN A 448 1.20 -16.08 7.13
N ILE A 449 0.03 -16.69 7.31
CA ILE A 449 -0.11 -18.01 7.96
C ILE A 449 0.67 -19.09 7.22
N ALA A 450 0.72 -19.00 5.90
CA ALA A 450 1.49 -19.89 5.03
C ALA A 450 3.00 -19.93 5.36
N THR A 451 3.55 -18.91 6.05
CA THR A 451 4.97 -18.85 6.44
C THR A 451 5.25 -19.57 7.76
N VAL A 452 4.24 -19.83 8.59
CA VAL A 452 4.41 -20.41 9.94
C VAL A 452 5.03 -21.81 9.89
N PRO A 453 4.60 -22.77 9.04
CA PRO A 453 5.23 -24.09 8.97
C PRO A 453 6.72 -24.02 8.63
N GLN A 454 7.08 -23.14 7.69
CA GLN A 454 8.49 -22.92 7.30
C GLN A 454 9.29 -22.33 8.47
N PHE A 455 8.77 -21.32 9.15
CA PHE A 455 9.40 -20.75 10.34
C PHE A 455 9.63 -21.80 11.44
N VAL A 456 8.61 -22.62 11.74
CA VAL A 456 8.72 -23.71 12.73
C VAL A 456 9.81 -24.71 12.32
N LYS A 457 9.81 -25.14 11.06
CA LYS A 457 10.76 -26.13 10.53
C LYS A 457 12.20 -25.61 10.48
N GLU A 458 12.41 -24.39 9.99
CA GLU A 458 13.76 -23.86 9.72
C GLU A 458 14.39 -23.15 10.91
N LYS A 459 13.59 -22.57 11.82
CA LYS A 459 14.09 -21.78 12.96
C LYS A 459 13.83 -22.48 14.28
N LEU A 460 12.57 -22.72 14.63
CA LEU A 460 12.22 -23.26 15.96
C LEU A 460 12.72 -24.69 16.15
N SER A 461 12.64 -25.53 15.12
CA SER A 461 13.06 -26.94 15.20
C SER A 461 14.53 -27.12 15.54
N VAL A 462 15.37 -26.17 15.12
CA VAL A 462 16.81 -26.17 15.43
C VAL A 462 17.05 -25.86 16.92
N ALA A 463 16.25 -24.96 17.48
CA ALA A 463 16.39 -24.47 18.85
C ALA A 463 15.78 -25.39 19.92
N ILE A 464 14.72 -26.13 19.60
CA ILE A 464 13.98 -26.96 20.57
C ILE A 464 14.77 -28.23 20.90
N LYS A 465 15.18 -28.37 22.16
CA LYS A 465 15.95 -29.51 22.68
C LYS A 465 15.38 -30.09 23.97
N THR A 466 14.51 -29.36 24.66
CA THR A 466 13.89 -29.78 25.93
C THR A 466 12.38 -29.96 25.81
N GLU A 467 11.80 -30.63 26.80
CA GLU A 467 10.37 -30.92 26.84
C GLU A 467 9.53 -29.63 26.91
N GLU A 468 9.95 -28.66 27.72
CA GLU A 468 9.21 -27.42 27.94
C GLU A 468 9.24 -26.51 26.70
N GLN A 469 10.36 -26.51 25.96
CA GLN A 469 10.46 -25.85 24.66
C GLN A 469 9.51 -26.47 23.62
N PHE A 470 9.38 -27.81 23.64
CA PHE A 470 8.44 -28.51 22.76
C PHE A 470 6.98 -28.24 23.14
N LEU A 471 6.66 -28.23 24.43
CA LEU A 471 5.33 -27.85 24.92
C LEU A 471 5.00 -26.40 24.53
N PHE A 472 5.94 -25.47 24.63
CA PHE A 472 5.74 -24.10 24.17
C PHE A 472 5.37 -24.04 22.68
N LEU A 473 6.05 -24.80 21.83
CA LEU A 473 5.69 -24.93 20.41
C LEU A 473 4.28 -25.50 20.23
N CYS A 474 3.92 -26.53 20.99
CA CYS A 474 2.58 -27.13 20.94
C CYS A 474 1.48 -26.11 21.28
N HIS A 475 1.68 -25.32 22.33
CA HIS A 475 0.78 -24.22 22.70
C HIS A 475 0.74 -23.12 21.64
N LEU A 476 1.85 -22.87 20.95
CA LEU A 476 1.94 -21.87 19.90
C LEU A 476 1.11 -22.27 18.67
N VAL A 477 1.30 -23.49 18.13
CA VAL A 477 0.68 -23.92 16.86
C VAL A 477 -0.69 -24.58 17.02
N GLY A 478 -0.95 -25.21 18.16
CA GLY A 478 -2.17 -26.01 18.42
C GLY A 478 -3.47 -25.28 18.07
N PRO A 479 -3.71 -24.04 18.56
CA PRO A 479 -4.94 -23.30 18.27
C PRO A 479 -5.18 -23.01 16.79
N PHE A 480 -4.14 -23.05 15.94
CA PHE A 480 -4.23 -22.71 14.52
C PHE A 480 -4.37 -23.91 13.61
N LEU A 481 -4.30 -25.14 14.14
CA LEU A 481 -4.37 -26.35 13.33
C LEU A 481 -5.68 -26.45 12.53
N GLN A 482 -6.82 -26.10 13.13
CA GLN A 482 -8.10 -26.09 12.40
C GLN A 482 -8.07 -25.13 11.21
N ARG A 483 -7.46 -23.95 11.38
CA ARG A 483 -7.35 -22.94 10.32
C ARG A 483 -6.42 -23.43 9.21
N LEU A 484 -5.27 -24.01 9.57
CA LEU A 484 -4.36 -24.63 8.60
C LEU A 484 -5.03 -25.79 7.85
N ASN A 485 -5.82 -26.61 8.53
CA ASN A 485 -6.56 -27.70 7.89
C ASN A 485 -7.57 -27.17 6.86
N THR A 486 -8.30 -26.11 7.21
CA THR A 486 -9.37 -25.56 6.38
C THR A 486 -8.81 -24.78 5.18
N GLU A 487 -7.81 -23.94 5.42
CA GLU A 487 -7.30 -23.02 4.39
C GLU A 487 -6.10 -23.61 3.61
N ARG A 488 -5.32 -24.53 4.20
CA ARG A 488 -4.09 -25.07 3.61
C ARG A 488 -3.72 -26.50 4.08
N PRO A 489 -4.48 -27.55 3.68
CA PRO A 489 -4.30 -28.91 4.18
C PRO A 489 -2.88 -29.50 4.10
N ARG A 490 -2.07 -29.10 3.11
CA ARG A 490 -0.67 -29.56 3.02
C ARG A 490 0.17 -29.10 4.21
N SER A 491 -0.08 -27.90 4.72
CA SER A 491 0.67 -27.34 5.84
C SER A 491 0.37 -28.06 7.16
N ILE A 492 -0.80 -28.69 7.33
CA ILE A 492 -1.08 -29.48 8.53
C ILE A 492 -0.28 -30.78 8.56
N VAL A 493 -0.10 -31.41 7.39
CA VAL A 493 0.76 -32.60 7.25
C VAL A 493 2.21 -32.23 7.58
N GLU A 494 2.71 -31.11 7.05
CA GLU A 494 4.06 -30.62 7.32
C GLU A 494 4.28 -30.33 8.82
N ILE A 495 3.38 -29.57 9.46
CA ILE A 495 3.49 -29.28 10.90
C ILE A 495 3.41 -30.57 11.72
N THR A 496 2.50 -31.48 11.39
CA THR A 496 2.37 -32.75 12.12
C THR A 496 3.66 -33.56 12.04
N ALA A 497 4.24 -33.71 10.85
CA ALA A 497 5.52 -34.40 10.67
C ALA A 497 6.63 -33.71 11.50
N THR A 498 6.69 -32.38 11.48
CA THR A 498 7.65 -31.60 12.26
C THR A 498 7.48 -31.82 13.77
N LEU A 499 6.25 -31.89 14.29
CA LEU A 499 5.99 -32.17 15.70
C LEU A 499 6.50 -33.57 16.11
N TYR A 500 6.25 -34.60 15.30
CA TYR A 500 6.77 -35.95 15.59
C TYR A 500 8.29 -36.02 15.53
N HIS A 501 8.92 -35.38 14.54
CA HIS A 501 10.39 -35.30 14.46
C HIS A 501 10.99 -34.56 15.64
N LEU A 502 10.34 -33.50 16.12
CA LEU A 502 10.79 -32.76 17.29
C LEU A 502 10.60 -33.55 18.57
N LEU A 503 9.50 -34.30 18.71
CA LEU A 503 9.32 -35.21 19.83
C LEU A 503 10.45 -36.25 19.86
N GLU A 504 10.82 -36.85 18.74
CA GLU A 504 11.97 -37.76 18.65
C GLU A 504 13.29 -37.07 19.04
N GLN A 505 13.51 -35.84 18.58
CA GLN A 505 14.71 -35.06 18.92
C GLN A 505 14.79 -34.78 20.42
N VAL A 506 13.70 -34.34 21.03
CA VAL A 506 13.61 -34.04 22.46
C VAL A 506 13.77 -35.32 23.27
N ASP A 507 13.06 -36.38 22.89
CA ASP A 507 13.13 -37.72 23.50
C ASP A 507 14.57 -38.23 23.60
N LYS A 508 15.41 -37.99 22.59
CA LYS A 508 16.81 -38.40 22.61
C LYS A 508 17.71 -37.47 23.42
N ASN A 509 17.30 -36.22 23.61
CA ASN A 509 18.11 -35.19 24.25
C ASN A 509 17.86 -35.09 25.76
N VAL A 510 16.68 -35.50 26.25
CA VAL A 510 16.34 -35.46 27.68
C VAL A 510 16.38 -36.84 28.32
N THR A 511 16.68 -36.92 29.61
CA THR A 511 16.71 -38.20 30.33
C THR A 511 15.32 -38.75 30.63
N HIS A 512 14.33 -37.88 30.86
CA HIS A 512 12.96 -38.21 31.19
C HIS A 512 11.99 -37.18 30.58
N LEU A 513 10.77 -37.63 30.26
CA LEU A 513 9.65 -36.80 29.82
C LEU A 513 8.60 -36.83 30.92
N ASN A 514 8.28 -35.67 31.49
CA ASN A 514 7.36 -35.50 32.61
C ASN A 514 5.90 -35.34 32.17
N HIS A 515 5.67 -34.94 30.93
CA HIS A 515 4.36 -34.52 30.41
C HIS A 515 3.92 -35.34 29.18
N ILE A 516 4.35 -36.60 29.16
CA ILE A 516 4.14 -37.53 28.05
C ILE A 516 2.66 -37.73 27.71
N ASP A 517 1.79 -37.87 28.72
CA ASP A 517 0.37 -38.10 28.52
C ASP A 517 -0.27 -36.94 27.76
N SER A 518 0.02 -35.70 28.17
CA SER A 518 -0.50 -34.50 27.50
C SER A 518 0.04 -34.33 26.08
N ILE A 519 1.31 -34.69 25.84
CA ILE A 519 1.89 -34.70 24.50
C ILE A 519 1.17 -35.72 23.61
N CYS A 520 0.99 -36.94 24.11
CA CYS A 520 0.30 -38.01 23.41
C CYS A 520 -1.16 -37.64 23.12
N ASP A 521 -1.88 -37.06 24.09
CA ASP A 521 -3.26 -36.61 23.94
C ASP A 521 -3.39 -35.59 22.81
N LEU A 522 -2.48 -34.61 22.73
CA LEU A 522 -2.45 -33.65 21.64
C LEU A 522 -2.18 -34.33 20.29
N LEU A 523 -1.21 -35.23 20.22
CA LEU A 523 -0.90 -35.94 18.96
C LEU A 523 -2.05 -36.85 18.52
N TYR A 524 -2.76 -37.49 19.45
CA TYR A 524 -3.98 -38.23 19.16
C TYR A 524 -5.10 -37.32 18.69
N HIS A 525 -5.29 -36.16 19.32
CA HIS A 525 -6.23 -35.16 18.84
C HIS A 525 -5.91 -34.75 17.40
N ILE A 526 -4.64 -34.48 17.09
CA ILE A 526 -4.20 -34.12 15.74
C ILE A 526 -4.50 -35.25 14.74
N LYS A 527 -4.21 -36.49 15.12
CA LYS A 527 -4.53 -37.68 14.34
C LYS A 527 -6.02 -37.73 14.01
N TYR A 528 -6.89 -37.71 15.02
CA TYR A 528 -8.31 -37.97 14.80
C TYR A 528 -9.05 -36.79 14.17
N MET A 529 -8.62 -35.56 14.44
CA MET A 529 -9.31 -34.35 13.95
C MET A 529 -8.81 -33.86 12.59
N PHE A 530 -7.56 -34.15 12.22
CA PHE A 530 -6.95 -33.52 11.05
C PHE A 530 -6.34 -34.50 10.05
N VAL A 531 -5.36 -35.32 10.47
CA VAL A 531 -4.54 -36.08 9.51
C VAL A 531 -5.04 -37.51 9.26
N GLY A 532 -5.86 -38.06 10.14
CA GLY A 532 -6.36 -39.43 10.05
C GLY A 532 -5.22 -40.44 9.92
N ASP A 533 -5.37 -41.39 9.00
CA ASP A 533 -4.34 -42.40 8.70
C ASP A 533 -3.41 -42.00 7.54
N SER A 534 -3.56 -40.80 6.97
CA SER A 534 -2.78 -40.35 5.80
C SER A 534 -1.27 -40.33 6.04
N MET A 535 -0.85 -40.10 7.29
CA MET A 535 0.55 -40.01 7.68
C MET A 535 1.08 -41.25 8.42
N ARG A 536 0.30 -42.34 8.48
CA ARG A 536 0.66 -43.52 9.29
C ARG A 536 2.04 -44.07 8.92
N ALA A 537 2.31 -44.25 7.62
CA ALA A 537 3.57 -44.80 7.14
C ALA A 537 4.78 -43.89 7.48
N ASP A 538 4.60 -42.58 7.36
CA ASP A 538 5.66 -41.59 7.59
C ASP A 538 6.03 -41.47 9.07
N ILE A 539 5.03 -41.58 9.95
CA ILE A 539 5.18 -41.38 11.40
C ILE A 539 5.54 -42.67 12.14
N GLU A 540 5.09 -43.85 11.68
CA GLU A 540 5.32 -45.13 12.36
C GLU A 540 6.82 -45.42 12.57
N GLY A 541 7.66 -45.06 11.59
CA GLY A 541 9.11 -45.15 11.72
C GLY A 541 9.67 -44.27 12.85
N ILE A 542 9.10 -43.09 13.08
CA ILE A 542 9.48 -42.16 14.15
C ILE A 542 9.06 -42.75 15.51
N ILE A 543 7.80 -43.18 15.64
CA ILE A 543 7.26 -43.76 16.89
C ILE A 543 8.12 -44.93 17.37
N ARG A 544 8.50 -45.84 16.48
CA ARG A 544 9.36 -46.99 16.80
C ARG A 544 10.73 -46.60 17.36
N ARG A 545 11.20 -45.36 17.14
CA ARG A 545 12.49 -44.85 17.65
C ARG A 545 12.37 -44.11 18.98
N LEU A 546 11.16 -43.81 19.45
CA LEU A 546 10.93 -43.20 20.76
C LEU A 546 11.19 -44.22 21.89
N ARG A 547 11.36 -43.75 23.14
CA ARG A 547 11.41 -44.63 24.33
C ARG A 547 10.10 -45.38 24.57
N GLN A 548 10.16 -46.51 25.30
CA GLN A 548 8.99 -47.36 25.58
C GLN A 548 7.76 -46.62 26.12
N PRO A 549 7.88 -45.70 27.10
CA PRO A 549 6.73 -44.92 27.57
C PRO A 549 6.00 -44.12 26.48
N CYS A 550 6.69 -43.75 25.38
CA CYS A 550 6.14 -42.95 24.27
C CYS A 550 5.61 -43.79 23.10
N ARG A 551 5.80 -45.11 23.12
CA ARG A 551 5.53 -45.99 21.97
C ARG A 551 4.10 -46.47 21.87
#